data_AF-A0ABD5N002-F1
#
_entry.id   AF-A0ABD5N002-F1
#
_cell.length_a   1.000
_cell.length_b   1.000
_cell.length_c   1.000
_cell.angle_alpha   90.00
_cell.angle_beta   90.00
_cell.angle_gamma   90.00
#
_symmetry.space_group_name_H-M   'P 1'
#
loop_
_entity.id
_entity.type
_entity.pdbx_description
1 polymer ?
#
loop_
_entity_poly.entity_id
_entity_poly.type
_entity_poly.pdbx_seq_one_letter_code
_entity_poly.pdbx_strand_id
1 'polypeptide(L)' 'MKEWKCVDVKHHKDVGRIIEEYQRQGWFLNAYQVAGMGAGPISYNANHYLLFEKGE' A
#
# COMPACT_ATOMS: atom_id res chain seq x y z
N MET A 1 -14.79 8.15 -14.47
CA MET A 1 -13.32 8.24 -14.67
C MET A 1 -12.73 8.02 -13.30
N LYS A 2 -11.95 6.95 -13.16
CA LYS A 2 -11.40 6.53 -11.87
C LYS A 2 -10.30 7.47 -11.38
N GLU A 3 -10.36 7.81 -10.09
CA GLU A 3 -9.25 8.42 -9.37
C GLU A 3 -8.32 7.33 -8.84
N TRP A 4 -7.02 7.59 -8.85
CA TRP A 4 -5.99 6.64 -8.43
C TRP A 4 -5.08 7.26 -7.37
N LYS A 5 -4.76 6.49 -6.33
CA LYS A 5 -3.84 6.94 -5.27
C LYS A 5 -2.91 5.81 -4.85
N CYS A 6 -1.61 6.01 -5.04
CA CYS A 6 -0.57 5.12 -4.52
C CYS A 6 -0.09 5.62 -3.16
N VAL A 7 -0.06 4.73 -2.17
CA VAL A 7 0.34 5.02 -0.79
C VAL A 7 1.55 4.19 -0.41
N ASP A 8 2.64 4.86 -0.05
CA ASP A 8 3.79 4.24 0.61
C ASP A 8 3.47 4.04 2.11
N VAL A 9 3.58 2.78 2.55
CA VAL A 9 3.46 2.36 3.93
C VAL A 9 4.83 1.86 4.40
N LYS A 10 5.45 2.64 5.29
CA LYS A 10 6.82 2.39 5.77
C LYS A 10 7.02 1.10 6.56
N HIS A 11 5.96 0.56 7.15
CA HIS A 11 6.05 -0.64 7.99
C HIS A 11 4.82 -1.53 7.79
N HIS A 12 5.04 -2.83 7.56
CA HIS A 12 3.97 -3.82 7.32
C HIS A 12 2.83 -3.81 8.35
N LYS A 13 3.11 -3.45 9.61
CA LYS A 13 2.11 -3.39 10.69
C LYS A 13 1.01 -2.37 10.44
N ASP A 14 1.31 -1.33 9.66
CA ASP A 14 0.39 -0.24 9.35
C ASP A 14 -0.49 -0.54 8.13
N VAL A 15 -0.19 -1.59 7.35
CA VAL A 15 -0.90 -1.90 6.09
C VAL A 15 -2.40 -2.07 6.32
N GLY A 16 -2.81 -2.89 7.29
CA GLY A 16 -4.22 -3.11 7.59
C GLY A 16 -4.95 -1.82 7.99
N ARG A 17 -4.35 -1.05 8.90
CA ARG A 17 -4.89 0.24 9.34
C ARG A 17 -5.08 1.22 8.18
N ILE A 18 -4.09 1.35 7.29
CA ILE A 18 -4.15 2.25 6.13
C ILE A 18 -5.24 1.79 5.15
N ILE A 19 -5.39 0.49 4.90
CA ILE A 19 -6.46 -0.05 4.05
C ILE A 19 -7.83 0.33 4.62
N GLU A 20 -8.06 0.11 5.92
CA GLU A 20 -9.33 0.46 6.57
C GLU A 20 -9.62 1.97 6.50
N GLU A 21 -8.62 2.82 6.75
CA GLU A 21 -8.76 4.28 6.68
C GLU A 21 -9.18 4.75 5.28
N TYR A 22 -8.62 4.15 4.22
CA TYR A 22 -8.95 4.48 2.84
C TYR A 22 -10.32 3.93 2.43
N GLN A 23 -10.65 2.71 2.84
CA GLN A 23 -11.98 2.12 2.61
C GLN A 23 -13.09 2.94 3.25
N ARG A 24 -12.89 3.45 4.47
CA ARG A 24 -13.84 4.37 5.13
C ARG A 24 -14.02 5.68 4.36
N GLN A 25 -13.04 6.09 3.57
CA GLN A 25 -13.10 7.27 2.70
C GLN A 25 -13.66 6.96 1.29
N GLY A 26 -14.12 5.73 1.06
CA GLY A 26 -14.70 5.29 -0.21
C GLY A 26 -13.67 4.90 -1.28
N TRP A 27 -12.42 4.64 -0.89
CA TRP A 27 -11.40 4.10 -1.78
C TRP A 27 -11.39 2.57 -1.74
N PHE A 28 -11.13 1.93 -2.88
CA PHE A 28 -11.01 0.48 -3.01
C PHE A 28 -9.56 0.10 -3.25
N LEU A 29 -9.06 -0.92 -2.56
CA LEU A 29 -7.71 -1.42 -2.78
C LEU A 29 -7.68 -2.18 -4.11
N ASN A 30 -6.89 -1.69 -5.06
CA ASN A 30 -6.71 -2.30 -6.37
C ASN A 30 -5.50 -3.24 -6.40
N ALA A 31 -4.36 -2.82 -5.83
CA ALA A 31 -3.14 -3.62 -5.79
C ALA A 31 -2.30 -3.36 -4.54
N TYR A 32 -1.57 -4.38 -4.10
CA TYR A 32 -0.57 -4.29 -3.03
C TYR A 32 0.75 -4.87 -3.55
N GLN A 33 1.82 -4.06 -3.51
CA GLN A 33 3.17 -4.47 -3.86
C GLN A 33 4.14 -4.21 -2.70
N VAL A 34 5.19 -5.01 -2.63
CA VAL A 34 6.29 -4.83 -1.68
C VAL A 34 7.57 -4.69 -2.48
N ALA A 35 8.33 -3.63 -2.22
CA ALA A 35 9.66 -3.46 -2.79
C ALA A 35 10.68 -3.43 -1.65
N GLY A 36 11.64 -4.34 -1.68
CA GLY A 36 12.78 -4.35 -0.77
C GLY A 36 14.05 -4.62 -1.55
N MET A 37 15.15 -3.98 -1.16
CA MET A 37 16.47 -4.40 -1.62
C MET A 37 16.94 -5.52 -0.68
N GLY A 38 16.88 -6.76 -1.18
CA GLY A 38 17.52 -7.90 -0.53
C GLY A 38 18.78 -8.29 -1.29
N ALA A 39 19.95 -8.00 -0.73
CA ALA A 39 21.19 -8.67 -1.11
C ALA A 39 21.50 -9.71 -0.03
N GLY A 40 21.03 -10.94 -0.21
CA GLY A 40 21.25 -12.04 0.73
C GLY A 40 20.42 -11.95 2.02
N PRO A 41 20.90 -12.45 3.19
CA PRO A 41 20.15 -12.52 4.45
C PRO A 41 19.86 -11.15 5.09
N ILE A 42 20.14 -10.07 4.36
CA ILE A 42 20.07 -8.70 4.82
C ILE A 42 19.04 -7.96 3.98
N SER A 43 17.79 -7.99 4.46
CA SER A 43 16.75 -7.04 4.07
C SER A 43 16.40 -6.24 5.31
N TYR A 44 16.92 -5.02 5.43
CA TYR A 44 16.69 -4.19 6.61
C TYR A 44 15.33 -3.50 6.58
N ASN A 45 14.80 -3.18 5.40
CA ASN A 45 13.53 -2.47 5.24
C ASN A 45 12.85 -2.88 3.93
N ALA A 46 11.56 -3.24 4.02
CA ALA A 46 10.69 -3.43 2.87
C ALA A 46 9.70 -2.25 2.81
N ASN A 47 9.58 -1.62 1.64
CA ASN A 47 8.57 -0.61 1.37
C ASN A 47 7.29 -1.30 0.89
N HIS A 48 6.16 -0.85 1.39
CA HIS A 48 4.85 -1.41 1.06
C HIS A 48 4.06 -0.36 0.27
N TYR A 49 3.57 -0.71 -0.91
CA TYR A 49 2.84 0.21 -1.77
C TYR A 49 1.42 -0.30 -1.99
N LEU A 50 0.43 0.53 -1.66
CA LEU A 50 -0.98 0.24 -1.83
C LEU A 50 -1.57 1.16 -2.90
N LEU A 51 -2.03 0.58 -4.01
CA LEU A 51 -2.75 1.31 -5.05
C LEU A 51 -4.24 1.25 -4.76
N PHE A 52 -4.84 2.42 -4.57
CA PHE A 52 -6.27 2.57 -4.38
C PHE A 52 -6.93 3.22 -5.60
N GLU A 53 -8.19 2.86 -5.83
CA GLU A 53 -9.06 3.48 -6.83
C GLU A 53 -10.35 4.00 -6.19
N LYS A 54 -10.94 5.06 -6.75
CA LYS A 54 -12.23 5.62 -6.32
C LYS A 54 -13.02 6.13 -7.52
N GLY A 55 -14.34 5.96 -7.47
CA GLY A 55 -15.26 6.27 -8.58
C GLY A 55 -15.49 5.09 -9.53
N GLU A 56 -16.42 5.26 -10.47
CA GLU A 56 -16.66 4.35 -11.61
C GLU A 56 -15.54 4.42 -12.67
#